data_AF-A0A1I7S960-F1
#
_entry.id   AF-A0A1I7S960-F1
#
_cell.length_a   1.000
_cell.length_b   1.000
_cell.length_c   1.000
_cell.angle_alpha   90.00
_cell.angle_beta   90.00
_cell.angle_gamma   90.00
#
_symmetry.space_group_name_H-M   'P 1'
#
loop_
_entity.id
_entity.type
_entity.pdbx_description
1 polymer ?
#
loop_
_entity_poly.entity_id
_entity_poly.type
_entity_poly.pdbx_seq_one_letter_code
_entity_poly.pdbx_strand_id
1 'polypeptide(L)'
;MFRPPSNIPYGGIHRKDGEKVAKGELLVAQRRLNYHPGRNVYCVYDRGQLLLKAECDGTVMITKERVDLDTENEFVERDYSHRSLDELDKLHFNVIQLPMSQKFKLVSEV
;
A
#
# COMPACT_ATOMS: atom_id res chain seq x y z
N MET A 1 -16.28 23.55 9.22
CA MET A 1 -14.83 23.53 8.90
C MET A 1 -14.44 22.07 8.65
N PHE A 2 -14.21 21.65 7.40
CA PHE A 2 -13.94 20.25 7.03
C PHE A 2 -12.43 19.92 7.02
N ARG A 3 -11.66 20.45 7.98
CA ARG A 3 -10.26 20.05 8.14
C ARG A 3 -10.18 18.96 9.20
N PRO A 4 -9.59 17.79 8.90
CA PRO A 4 -9.31 16.79 9.93
C PRO A 4 -8.35 17.38 10.98
N PRO A 5 -8.31 16.79 12.19
CA PRO A 5 -7.32 17.14 13.20
C PRO A 5 -5.90 17.14 12.61
N SER A 6 -5.04 18.03 13.09
CA SER A 6 -3.69 18.24 12.55
C SER A 6 -2.81 16.98 12.50
N ASN A 7 -3.14 15.97 13.29
CA ASN A 7 -2.38 14.74 13.41
C ASN A 7 -2.95 13.57 12.58
N ILE A 8 -4.08 13.75 11.88
CA ILE A 8 -4.69 12.73 11.02
C ILE A 8 -4.39 13.08 9.56
N PRO A 9 -3.83 12.15 8.76
CA PRO A 9 -3.64 12.40 7.35
C PRO A 9 -4.99 12.66 6.67
N TYR A 10 -4.99 13.56 5.68
CA TYR A 10 -6.14 13.71 4.79
C TYR A 10 -6.40 12.38 4.09
N GLY A 11 -7.68 11.97 4.09
CA GLY A 11 -8.08 10.75 3.40
C GLY A 11 -7.96 10.90 1.89
N GLY A 12 -7.73 9.78 1.21
CA GLY A 12 -7.57 9.70 -0.24
C GLY A 12 -6.18 9.28 -0.67
N ILE A 13 -5.93 9.42 -1.97
CA ILE A 13 -4.69 9.05 -2.63
C ILE A 13 -3.65 10.16 -2.39
N HIS A 14 -2.48 9.78 -1.86
CA HIS A 14 -1.33 10.67 -1.68
C HIS A 14 -0.33 10.54 -2.82
N ARG A 15 -0.22 9.34 -3.41
CA ARG A 15 0.69 9.04 -4.52
C ARG A 15 -0.06 8.44 -5.70
N LYS A 16 0.14 9.02 -6.88
CA LYS A 16 -0.54 8.59 -8.11
C LYS A 16 0.26 7.52 -8.84
N ASP A 17 -0.41 6.83 -9.76
CA ASP A 17 0.22 5.87 -10.66
C ASP A 17 1.40 6.51 -11.42
N GLY A 18 2.53 5.80 -11.48
CA GLY A 18 3.77 6.27 -12.11
C GLY A 18 4.63 7.22 -11.25
N GLU A 19 4.19 7.65 -10.07
CA GLU A 19 5.00 8.50 -9.20
C GLU A 19 6.10 7.72 -8.49
N LYS A 20 7.25 8.37 -8.27
CA LYS A 20 8.34 7.83 -7.45
C LYS A 20 8.02 7.99 -5.96
N VAL A 21 8.35 6.97 -5.19
CA VAL A 21 8.15 6.92 -3.74
C VAL A 21 9.38 6.37 -3.04
N ALA A 22 9.60 6.84 -1.82
CA ALA A 22 10.61 6.30 -0.92
C ALA A 22 10.01 5.27 0.04
N LYS A 23 10.84 4.41 0.62
CA LYS A 23 10.45 3.49 1.68
C LYS A 23 9.75 4.22 2.83
N GLY A 24 8.62 3.70 3.26
CA GLY A 24 7.79 4.22 4.36
C GLY A 24 6.84 5.33 3.96
N GLU A 25 6.89 5.80 2.72
CA GLU A 25 6.03 6.88 2.24
C GLU A 25 4.57 6.44 2.11
N LEU A 26 3.64 7.36 2.44
CA LEU A 26 2.21 7.13 2.40
C LEU A 26 1.69 7.14 0.95
N LEU A 27 1.03 6.06 0.54
CA LEU A 27 0.46 5.91 -0.80
C LEU A 27 -1.02 6.33 -0.82
N VAL A 28 -1.80 5.80 0.11
CA VAL A 28 -3.23 6.09 0.26
C VAL A 28 -3.63 5.98 1.73
N ALA A 29 -4.53 6.86 2.14
CA ALA A 29 -5.12 6.89 3.47
C ALA A 29 -6.63 6.67 3.34
N GLN A 30 -7.17 5.57 3.85
CA GLN A 30 -8.54 5.14 3.59
C GLN A 30 -9.20 4.58 4.86
N ARG A 31 -10.54 4.58 4.94
CA ARG A 31 -11.28 4.03 6.09
C ARG A 31 -11.70 2.57 5.92
N ARG A 32 -11.76 2.10 4.67
CA ARG A 32 -12.17 0.78 4.21
C ARG A 32 -11.15 0.29 3.18
N LEU A 33 -11.11 -1.00 2.88
CA LEU A 33 -10.21 -1.60 1.88
C LEU A 33 -10.74 -1.35 0.46
N ASN A 34 -10.77 -0.06 0.07
CA ASN A 34 -11.06 0.34 -1.30
C ASN A 34 -9.90 -0.05 -2.21
N TYR A 35 -8.68 0.17 -1.74
CA TYR A 35 -7.43 -0.30 -2.33
C TYR A 35 -6.78 -1.35 -1.45
N HIS A 36 -6.21 -2.37 -2.07
CA HIS A 36 -5.47 -3.43 -1.38
C HIS A 36 -3.96 -3.19 -1.44
N PRO A 37 -3.21 -3.64 -0.42
CA PRO A 37 -1.75 -3.71 -0.51
C PRO A 37 -1.37 -4.76 -1.55
N GLY A 38 -0.61 -4.35 -2.56
CA GLY A 38 0.02 -5.25 -3.52
C GLY A 38 1.48 -5.51 -3.17
N ARG A 39 2.28 -5.78 -4.21
CA ARG A 39 3.72 -6.02 -4.12
C ARG A 39 4.47 -4.82 -3.57
N ASN A 40 5.36 -5.06 -2.60
CA ASN A 40 6.18 -4.06 -1.93
C ASN A 40 5.38 -2.93 -1.26
N VAL A 41 4.19 -3.26 -0.75
CA VAL A 41 3.34 -2.35 0.00
C VAL A 41 2.87 -3.05 1.27
N TYR A 42 2.85 -2.32 2.38
CA TYR A 42 2.31 -2.81 3.64
C TYR A 42 1.17 -1.91 4.12
N CYS A 43 0.27 -2.50 4.91
CA CYS A 43 -0.90 -1.83 5.47
C CYS A 43 -0.70 -1.58 6.97
N VAL A 44 -1.04 -0.39 7.45
CA VAL A 44 -1.03 -0.03 8.87
C VAL A 44 -2.38 0.56 9.26
N TYR A 45 -2.95 0.10 10.37
CA TYR A 45 -4.11 0.75 10.96
C TYR A 45 -3.65 1.83 11.95
N ASP A 46 -4.02 3.08 11.69
CA ASP A 46 -3.71 4.22 12.54
C ASP A 46 -4.92 5.16 12.65
N ARG A 47 -5.33 5.49 13.88
CA ARG A 47 -6.40 6.47 14.18
C ARG A 47 -7.67 6.33 13.32
N GLY A 48 -8.12 5.10 13.10
CA GLY A 48 -9.34 4.83 12.32
C GLY A 48 -9.14 4.78 10.81
N GLN A 49 -7.89 4.84 10.32
CA GLN A 49 -7.56 4.73 8.91
C GLN A 49 -6.62 3.55 8.65
N LEU A 50 -6.83 2.90 7.52
CA LEU A 50 -5.93 1.96 6.89
C LEU A 50 -5.02 2.75 5.95
N LEU A 51 -3.73 2.74 6.26
CA LEU A 51 -2.69 3.45 5.54
C LEU A 51 -1.89 2.43 4.73
N LEU A 52 -1.86 2.58 3.42
CA LEU A 52 -0.94 1.82 2.58
C LEU A 52 0.35 2.61 2.42
N LYS A 53 1.48 1.96 2.68
CA LYS A 53 2.81 2.56 2.64
C LYS A 53 3.76 1.74 1.79
N ALA A 54 4.72 2.41 1.15
CA ALA A 54 5.74 1.75 0.35
C ALA A 54 6.73 0.97 1.24
N GLU A 55 7.02 -0.29 0.92
CA GLU A 55 8.02 -1.09 1.61
C GLU A 55 9.45 -0.83 1.10
N CYS A 56 9.58 -0.30 -0.12
CA CYS A 56 10.86 0.00 -0.75
C CYS A 56 10.79 1.26 -1.63
N ASP A 57 11.95 1.77 -2.03
CA ASP A 57 12.07 2.84 -3.01
C ASP A 57 11.69 2.32 -4.40
N GLY A 58 10.83 3.06 -5.10
CA GLY A 58 10.27 2.56 -6.34
C GLY A 58 9.35 3.53 -7.07
N THR A 59 8.67 2.99 -8.07
CA THR A 59 7.60 3.65 -8.81
C THR A 59 6.27 2.99 -8.48
N VAL A 60 5.26 3.80 -8.14
CA VAL A 60 3.90 3.31 -7.87
C VAL A 60 3.28 2.75 -9.14
N MET A 61 2.63 1.60 -9.02
CA MET A 61 1.83 1.00 -10.08
C MET A 61 0.48 0.56 -9.51
N ILE A 62 -0.61 1.10 -10.04
CA ILE A 62 -1.97 0.77 -9.61
C ILE A 62 -2.60 -0.15 -10.65
N THR A 63 -2.97 -1.36 -10.22
CA THR A 63 -3.50 -2.43 -11.07
C THR A 63 -4.84 -2.92 -10.54
N LYS A 64 -5.64 -3.54 -11.41
CA LYS A 64 -6.84 -4.29 -11.01
C LYS A 64 -6.47 -5.78 -10.98
N GLU A 65 -6.58 -6.42 -9.82
CA GLU A 65 -6.19 -7.81 -9.61
C GLU A 65 -7.29 -8.55 -8.86
N ARG A 66 -7.42 -9.86 -9.14
CA ARG A 66 -8.33 -10.75 -8.41
C ARG A 66 -7.79 -10.94 -7.00
N VAL A 67 -8.65 -10.79 -6.01
CA VAL A 67 -8.23 -10.88 -4.61
C VAL A 67 -8.38 -12.30 -4.11
N ASP A 68 -7.31 -12.81 -3.50
CA ASP A 68 -7.35 -14.00 -2.66
C ASP A 68 -7.24 -13.54 -1.21
N LEU A 69 -8.36 -13.59 -0.49
CA LEU A 69 -8.51 -12.98 0.82
C LEU A 69 -8.37 -14.04 1.91
N ASP A 70 -7.46 -13.81 2.83
CA ASP A 70 -7.45 -14.51 4.11
C ASP A 70 -8.61 -13.99 4.98
N THR A 71 -9.68 -14.78 5.08
CA THR A 71 -10.87 -14.41 5.85
C THR A 71 -10.65 -14.42 7.36
N GLU A 72 -9.55 -15.00 7.85
CA GLU A 72 -9.18 -14.96 9.27
C GLU A 72 -8.51 -13.63 9.65
N ASN A 73 -8.10 -12.82 8.67
CA ASN A 73 -7.51 -11.52 8.92
C ASN A 73 -8.57 -10.49 9.38
N GLU A 74 -8.36 -9.88 10.56
CA GLU A 74 -9.28 -8.92 11.17
C GLU A 74 -9.68 -7.75 10.24
N PHE A 75 -8.75 -7.26 9.40
CA PHE A 75 -9.04 -6.17 8.47
C PHE A 75 -9.95 -6.61 7.33
N VAL A 76 -9.78 -7.85 6.89
CA VAL A 76 -10.59 -8.47 5.84
C VAL A 76 -11.97 -8.78 6.37
N GLU A 77 -12.08 -9.46 7.52
CA GLU A 77 -13.36 -9.77 8.15
C GLU A 77 -14.20 -8.51 8.37
N ARG A 78 -13.60 -7.45 8.90
CA ARG A 78 -14.29 -6.17 9.13
C ARG A 78 -14.88 -5.57 7.85
N ASP A 79 -14.16 -5.62 6.73
CA ASP A 79 -14.59 -4.92 5.50
C ASP A 79 -15.43 -5.82 4.56
N TYR A 80 -15.31 -7.14 4.68
CA TYR A 80 -15.88 -8.11 3.75
C TYR A 80 -16.90 -9.09 4.34
N SER A 81 -17.05 -9.22 5.66
CA SER A 81 -17.97 -10.18 6.33
C SER A 81 -19.42 -10.19 5.82
N HIS A 82 -19.88 -9.10 5.23
CA HIS A 82 -21.25 -8.93 4.74
C HIS A 82 -21.38 -9.10 3.20
N ARG A 83 -20.33 -9.54 2.51
CA ARG A 83 -20.27 -9.61 1.04
C ARG A 83 -19.90 -11.01 0.56
N SER A 84 -20.43 -11.42 -0.59
CA SER A 84 -19.84 -12.55 -1.31
C SER A 84 -18.47 -12.15 -1.84
N LEU A 85 -17.51 -13.07 -1.70
CA LEU A 85 -16.14 -12.94 -2.19
C LEU A 85 -15.95 -13.62 -3.56
N ASP A 86 -17.00 -14.19 -4.13
CA ASP A 86 -16.95 -14.85 -5.44
C ASP A 86 -16.52 -13.85 -6.50
N GLU A 87 -15.37 -14.13 -7.15
CA GLU A 87 -14.80 -13.33 -8.25
C GLU A 87 -14.56 -11.84 -7.93
N LEU A 88 -14.17 -11.55 -6.68
CA LEU A 88 -13.84 -10.20 -6.27
C LEU A 88 -12.52 -9.72 -6.89
N ASP A 89 -12.59 -8.68 -7.72
CA ASP A 89 -11.43 -7.92 -8.15
C ASP A 89 -11.30 -6.60 -7.37
N LYS A 90 -10.08 -6.21 -7.05
CA LYS A 90 -9.78 -4.92 -6.41
C LYS A 90 -8.59 -4.21 -7.04
N LEU A 91 -8.55 -2.91 -6.81
CA LEU A 91 -7.38 -2.11 -7.14
C LEU A 91 -6.30 -2.32 -6.09
N HIS A 92 -5.08 -2.58 -6.55
CA HIS A 92 -3.92 -2.81 -5.71
C HIS A 92 -2.88 -1.71 -5.93
N PHE A 93 -2.32 -1.22 -4.84
CA PHE A 93 -1.12 -0.40 -4.90
C PHE A 93 0.09 -1.33 -4.89
N ASN A 94 0.89 -1.26 -5.96
CA ASN A 94 2.17 -1.93 -6.07
C ASN A 94 3.29 -0.89 -6.10
N VAL A 95 4.49 -1.27 -5.65
CA VAL A 95 5.70 -0.47 -5.83
C VAL A 95 6.74 -1.28 -6.60
N ILE A 96 7.06 -0.82 -7.80
CA ILE A 96 8.10 -1.40 -8.64
C ILE A 96 9.44 -0.87 -8.14
N GLN A 97 10.19 -1.74 -7.46
CA GLN A 97 11.46 -1.36 -6.83
C GLN A 97 12.46 -0.82 -7.85
N LEU A 98 13.18 0.23 -7.48
CA LEU A 98 14.29 0.71 -8.30
C LEU A 98 15.41 -0.34 -8.39
N PRO A 99 16.12 -0.45 -9.52
CA PRO A 99 17.23 -1.37 -9.66
C PRO A 99 18.27 -1.15 -8.55
N MET A 100 18.63 -2.23 -7.85
CA MET A 100 19.70 -2.16 -6.86
C MET A 100 21.03 -1.85 -7.55
N SER A 101 21.88 -1.07 -6.87
CA SER A 101 23.23 -0.80 -7.35
C SER A 101 23.97 -2.12 -7.62
N GLN A 102 24.35 -2.34 -8.88
CA GLN A 102 25.21 -3.46 -9.30
C GLN A 102 26.70 -3.11 -9.19
N LYS A 103 27.05 -2.05 -8.46
CA LYS A 103 28.43 -1.63 -8.25
C LYS A 103 28.98 -2.27 -6.98
N PHE A 104 29.94 -3.17 -7.17
CA PHE A 104 30.72 -3.76 -6.09
C PHE A 104 32.00 -2.95 -5.92
N LYS A 105 32.36 -2.65 -4.66
CA LYS A 105 33.65 -2.02 -4.32
C LYS A 105 34.54 -3.08 -3.70
N LEU A 106 35.75 -3.25 -4.25
CA LEU A 106 36.77 -4.09 -3.63
C LEU A 106 37.15 -3.48 -2.28
N VAL A 107 37.06 -4.27 -1.21
CA VAL A 107 37.39 -3.83 0.15
C VAL A 107 38.83 -4.21 0.52
N SER A 108 39.31 -5.36 0.05
CA SER A 108 40.68 -5.84 0.27
C SER A 108 41.08 -6.87 -0.79
N GLU A 109 42.38 -6.92 -1.09
CA GLU A 109 43.02 -7.98 -1.89
C GLU A 109 43.96 -8.74 -0.93
N VAL A 110 43.95 -10.08 -0.99
CA VAL A 110 44.76 -10.97 -0.13
C VAL A 110 45.98 -11.44 -0.89
#